data_AF-W1YI08-F1
#
_entry.id   AF-W1YI08-F1
#
_cell.length_a   1.000
_cell.length_b   1.000
_cell.length_c   1.000
_cell.angle_alpha   90.00
_cell.angle_beta   90.00
_cell.angle_gamma   90.00
#
_symmetry.space_group_name_H-M   'P 1'
#
loop_
_entity.id
_entity.type
_entity.pdbx_description
1 polymer ?
#
loop_
_entity_poly.entity_id
_entity_poly.type
_entity_poly.pdbx_seq_one_letter_code
_entity_poly.pdbx_strand_id
1 'polypeptide(L)' 'YLGGIDNPTSRRYAVIPAYNGGAGSVLRVFSNDKIRAANIINTMTPGDVYQTLTTRHPSAESRRYLYKVNTAQKSYRRR' A
#
# COMPACT_ATOMS: atom_id res chain seq x y z
N TYR A 1 -6.92 -6.24 -9.81
CA TYR A 1 -7.42 -5.22 -8.84
C TYR A 1 -6.43 -4.09 -8.54
N LEU A 2 -5.12 -4.35 -8.34
CA LEU A 2 -4.09 -3.30 -8.16
C LEU A 2 -3.22 -3.08 -9.41
N GLY A 3 -3.70 -3.48 -10.58
CA GLY A 3 -2.96 -3.43 -11.85
C GLY A 3 -2.77 -2.02 -12.40
N GLY A 4 -3.58 -1.06 -11.97
CA GLY A 4 -3.46 0.36 -12.35
C GLY A 4 -2.43 1.14 -11.54
N ILE A 5 -1.69 0.50 -10.64
CA ILE A 5 -0.55 1.14 -9.97
C ILE A 5 0.71 0.83 -10.76
N ASP A 6 1.30 1.88 -11.33
CA ASP A 6 2.40 1.76 -12.29
C ASP A 6 3.73 1.48 -11.59
N ASN A 7 3.97 2.15 -10.46
CA ASN A 7 5.19 1.96 -9.71
C ASN A 7 5.19 0.59 -8.99
N PRO A 8 6.15 -0.31 -9.28
CA PRO A 8 6.14 -1.67 -8.72
C PRO A 8 6.35 -1.68 -7.19
N THR A 9 7.04 -0.68 -6.64
CA THR A 9 7.23 -0.56 -5.18
C THR A 9 5.95 -0.07 -4.51
N SER A 10 5.29 0.97 -5.06
CA SER A 10 3.99 1.44 -4.56
C SER A 10 2.94 0.34 -4.66
N ARG A 11 2.92 -0.42 -5.76
CA ARG A 11 2.03 -1.58 -5.94
C ARG A 11 2.28 -2.64 -4.88
N ARG A 12 3.54 -2.94 -4.58
CA ARG A 12 3.90 -3.89 -3.50
C ARG A 12 3.37 -3.43 -2.14
N TYR A 13 3.51 -2.14 -1.83
CA TYR A 13 2.97 -1.58 -0.58
C TYR A 13 1.45 -1.63 -0.51
N ALA A 14 0.75 -1.52 -1.64
CA ALA A 14 -0.69 -1.70 -1.70
C ALA A 14 -1.12 -3.17 -1.58
N VAL A 15 -0.35 -4.12 -2.12
CA VAL A 15 -0.67 -5.56 -2.11
C VAL A 15 -0.59 -6.15 -0.69
N ILE A 16 0.40 -5.77 0.12
CA ILE A 16 0.61 -6.33 1.45
C ILE A 16 -0.63 -6.16 2.37
N PRO A 17 -1.16 -4.93 2.61
CA PRO A 17 -2.38 -4.76 3.39
C PRO A 17 -3.62 -5.27 2.67
N ALA A 18 -3.63 -5.30 1.33
CA ALA A 18 -4.75 -5.85 0.56
C ALA A 18 -4.93 -7.37 0.75
N TYR A 19 -3.88 -8.09 1.14
CA TYR A 19 -3.98 -9.52 1.44
C TYR A 19 -4.87 -9.77 2.68
N ASN A 20 -4.76 -8.92 3.70
CA ASN A 20 -5.55 -9.06 4.94
C ASN A 20 -6.86 -8.25 4.90
N GLY A 21 -6.82 -7.03 4.36
CA GLY A 21 -7.95 -6.09 4.37
C GLY A 21 -8.71 -5.99 3.05
N GLY A 22 -8.30 -6.74 2.02
CA GLY A 22 -8.84 -6.64 0.66
C GLY A 22 -8.32 -5.41 -0.12
N ALA A 23 -8.19 -5.54 -1.45
CA ALA A 23 -7.69 -4.44 -2.30
C ALA A 23 -8.58 -3.17 -2.26
N GLY A 24 -9.88 -3.33 -2.00
CA GLY A 24 -10.81 -2.21 -1.92
C GLY A 24 -10.58 -1.30 -0.71
N SER A 25 -10.19 -1.84 0.45
CA SER A 25 -9.92 -1.03 1.65
C SER A 25 -8.68 -0.15 1.47
N VAL A 26 -7.67 -0.68 0.78
CA VAL A 26 -6.43 0.03 0.46
C VAL A 26 -6.67 1.20 -0.48
N LEU A 27 -7.46 0.99 -1.56
CA LEU A 27 -7.78 2.07 -2.50
C LEU A 27 -8.61 3.18 -1.83
N ARG A 28 -9.54 2.82 -0.93
CA ARG A 28 -10.37 3.78 -0.18
C ARG A 28 -9.58 4.73 0.73
N VAL A 29 -8.33 4.39 1.09
CA VAL A 29 -7.45 5.33 1.81
C VAL A 29 -7.13 6.56 0.97
N PHE A 30 -7.11 6.41 -0.36
CA PHE A 30 -6.80 7.49 -1.30
C PHE A 30 -8.07 8.07 -1.94
N SER A 31 -9.02 7.22 -2.33
CA SER A 31 -10.32 7.65 -2.86
C SER A 31 -11.34 6.52 -2.86
N ASN A 32 -12.64 6.86 -2.76
CA ASN A 32 -13.73 5.89 -2.96
C ASN A 32 -13.81 5.40 -4.41
N ASP A 33 -13.37 6.21 -5.37
CA ASP A 33 -13.26 5.80 -6.77
C ASP A 33 -11.93 5.06 -7.01
N LYS A 34 -12.01 3.84 -7.53
CA LYS A 34 -10.85 2.95 -7.72
C LYS A 34 -9.85 3.51 -8.74
N ILE A 35 -10.33 4.15 -9.81
CA ILE A 35 -9.49 4.72 -10.86
C ILE A 35 -8.80 5.96 -10.32
N ARG A 36 -9.55 6.83 -9.64
CA ARG A 36 -9.00 8.03 -8.99
C ARG A 36 -7.97 7.67 -7.91
N ALA A 37 -8.23 6.63 -7.11
CA ALA A 37 -7.29 6.14 -6.11
C ALA A 37 -5.98 5.68 -6.76
N ALA A 38 -6.05 4.90 -7.85
CA ALA A 38 -4.86 4.47 -8.59
C ALA A 38 -4.08 5.66 -9.17
N ASN A 39 -4.77 6.65 -9.75
CA ASN A 39 -4.13 7.87 -10.26
C ASN A 39 -3.43 8.66 -9.15
N ILE A 40 -4.07 8.82 -7.98
CA ILE A 40 -3.42 9.47 -6.82
C ILE A 40 -2.16 8.70 -6.42
N ILE A 41 -2.23 7.38 -6.30
CA ILE A 41 -1.08 6.54 -5.95
C ILE A 41 0.07 6.70 -6.97
N ASN A 42 -0.24 6.81 -8.27
CA ASN A 42 0.76 6.98 -9.31
C ASN A 42 1.42 8.38 -9.31
N THR A 43 0.76 9.39 -8.74
CA THR A 43 1.36 10.73 -8.54
C THR A 43 2.25 10.83 -7.30
N MET A 44 2.22 9.82 -6.43
CA MET A 44 2.95 9.81 -5.16
C MET A 44 4.26 9.05 -5.25
N THR A 45 5.24 9.43 -4.43
CA THR A 45 6.45 8.62 -4.28
C THR A 45 6.13 7.33 -3.52
N PRO A 46 6.88 6.23 -3.73
CA PRO A 46 6.67 5.00 -2.96
C PRO A 46 6.77 5.19 -1.44
N GLY A 47 7.58 6.16 -0.99
CA GLY A 47 7.69 6.54 0.42
C GLY A 47 6.40 7.15 0.95
N ASP A 48 5.79 8.07 0.20
CA ASP A 48 4.53 8.71 0.59
C ASP A 48 3.36 7.72 0.61
N VAL A 49 3.34 6.78 -0.34
CA VAL A 49 2.34 5.70 -0.38
C VAL A 49 2.48 4.82 0.87
N TYR A 50 3.71 4.43 1.23
CA TYR A 50 3.98 3.66 2.44
C TYR A 50 3.54 4.41 3.70
N GLN A 51 3.91 5.68 3.83
CA GLN A 51 3.55 6.50 4.98
C GLN A 51 2.04 6.69 5.08
N THR A 52 1.36 6.93 3.97
CA THR A 52 -0.10 7.08 3.93
C THR A 52 -0.80 5.80 4.37
N LEU A 53 -0.38 4.64 3.85
CA LEU A 53 -0.97 3.35 4.22
C LEU A 53 -0.68 2.95 5.67
N THR A 54 0.49 3.29 6.21
CA THR A 54 0.85 2.98 7.61
C THR A 54 0.23 3.93 8.62
N THR A 55 -0.27 5.10 8.21
CA THR A 55 -0.85 6.09 9.13
C THR A 55 -2.37 6.21 8.99
N ARG A 56 -2.89 6.31 7.75
CA ARG A 56 -4.28 6.63 7.45
C ARG A 56 -5.19 5.43 7.20
N HIS A 57 -4.64 4.23 7.05
CA HIS A 57 -5.47 3.04 6.84
C HIS A 57 -6.32 2.75 8.10
N PRO A 58 -7.65 2.50 7.97
CA PRO A 58 -8.55 2.39 9.12
C PRO A 58 -8.22 1.20 10.03
N SER A 59 -7.82 0.06 9.45
CA SER A 59 -7.37 -1.09 10.23
C SER A 59 -5.97 -0.89 10.81
N ALA A 60 -5.87 -0.90 12.14
CA ALA A 60 -4.59 -0.92 12.86
C ALA A 60 -3.75 -2.16 12.55
N GLU A 61 -4.40 -3.30 12.32
CA GLU A 61 -3.74 -4.55 11.93
C GLU A 61 -3.08 -4.42 10.56
N SER A 62 -3.79 -3.88 9.56
CA SER A 62 -3.24 -3.66 8.22
C SER A 62 -2.04 -2.69 8.24
N ARG A 63 -2.10 -1.63 9.06
CA ARG A 63 -0.99 -0.69 9.28
C ARG A 63 0.25 -1.42 9.83
N ARG A 64 0.06 -2.22 10.88
CA ARG A 64 1.14 -2.99 11.53
C ARG A 64 1.70 -4.08 10.61
N TYR A 65 0.84 -4.73 9.82
CA TYR A 65 1.23 -5.78 8.89
C TYR A 65 2.14 -5.25 7.79
N LEU A 66 1.79 -4.12 7.17
CA LEU A 66 2.63 -3.45 6.18
C LEU A 66 4.02 -3.11 6.74
N TYR A 67 4.08 -2.56 7.97
CA TYR A 67 5.35 -2.27 8.64
C TYR A 67 6.20 -3.53 8.86
N LYS A 68 5.59 -4.61 9.39
CA LYS A 68 6.28 -5.87 9.69
C LYS A 68 6.85 -6.53 8.43
N VAL A 69 6.04 -6.64 7.38
CA VAL A 69 6.46 -7.27 6.11
C VAL A 69 7.53 -6.45 5.41
N ASN A 70 7.40 -5.12 5.36
CA ASN A 70 8.41 -4.25 4.76
C ASN A 70 9.76 -4.34 5.50
N THR A 71 9.72 -4.42 6.84
CA THR A 71 10.92 -4.60 7.67
C THR A 71 11.58 -5.96 7.41
N ALA A 72 10.79 -7.04 7.40
CA ALA A 72 11.30 -8.38 7.10
C ALA A 72 11.94 -8.45 5.70
N GLN A 73 11.30 -7.87 4.68
CA GLN A 73 11.86 -7.83 3.32
C GLN A 73 13.19 -7.08 3.23
N LYS A 74 13.37 -5.99 3.98
CA LYS A 74 14.65 -5.26 4.02
C LYS A 74 15.77 -6.14 4.58
N SER A 75 15.47 -6.96 5.59
CA SER A 75 16.44 -7.91 6.14
C SER A 75 16.81 -9.01 5.14
N TYR A 76 15.84 -9.52 4.36
CA TYR A 76 16.11 -10.55 3.34
C TYR A 76 16.89 -10.01 2.13
N ARG A 77 16.63 -8.78 1.68
CA ARG A 77 17.32 -8.18 0.50
C ARG A 77 18.78 -7.80 0.75
N ARG A 78 19.27 -7.89 1.99
CA ARG A 78 20.65 -7.58 2.37
C ARG A 78 21.54 -8.84 2.47
N ARG A 79 21.00 -10.02 2.18
CA ARG A 79 21.76 -11.25 1.93
C ARG A 79 21.83 -11.50 0.43
#